data_AF-A0A0N8W5M8-F1
#
_entry.id   AF-A0A0N8W5M8-F1
#
_cell.length_a   1.000
_cell.length_b   1.000
_cell.length_c   1.000
_cell.angle_alpha   90.00
_cell.angle_beta   90.00
_cell.angle_gamma   90.00
#
_symmetry.space_group_name_H-M   'P 1'
#
loop_
_entity.id
_entity.type
_entity.pdbx_description
1 polymer ?
#
loop_
_entity_poly.entity_id
_entity_poly.type
_entity_poly.pdbx_seq_one_letter_code
_entity_poly.pdbx_strand_id
1 'polypeptide(L)'
;MFSFAPMTICRRLIALFLLFGILTNCLNYWVLSSSYAFNKAYISSVLCSNKDKPELHCEGKCFMDIKLKELEQKNKQDQENLKRMIETVAPVTVSLLIPVYEISLTPVAAHYLQQKPIKTAIGIFHPPKQA
;
A
#
# COMPACT_ATOMS: atom_id res chain seq x y z
N MET A 1 17.72 -34.15 5.06
CA MET A 1 17.64 -33.94 3.59
C MET A 1 16.21 -34.31 3.18
N PHE A 2 15.52 -33.49 2.38
CA PHE A 2 14.10 -33.64 1.96
C PHE A 2 13.01 -33.10 2.90
N SER A 3 12.69 -31.80 2.78
CA SER A 3 11.29 -31.31 2.87
C SER A 3 11.07 -29.91 2.24
N PHE A 4 11.90 -29.48 1.29
CA PHE A 4 11.75 -28.15 0.65
C PHE A 4 10.92 -28.17 -0.65
N ALA A 5 10.72 -29.34 -1.27
CA ALA A 5 9.95 -29.46 -2.51
C ALA A 5 8.46 -29.00 -2.40
N PRO A 6 7.67 -29.41 -1.38
CA PRO A 6 6.25 -29.05 -1.33
C PRO A 6 6.05 -27.54 -1.13
N MET A 7 6.91 -26.89 -0.34
CA MET A 7 6.83 -25.43 -0.13
C MET A 7 7.04 -24.63 -1.42
N THR A 8 7.94 -25.08 -2.30
CA THR A 8 8.16 -24.40 -3.59
C THR A 8 7.02 -24.61 -4.58
N ILE A 9 6.37 -25.77 -4.56
CA ILE A 9 5.21 -26.10 -5.40
C ILE A 9 3.99 -25.27 -4.95
N CYS A 10 3.69 -25.24 -3.65
CA CYS A 10 2.62 -24.40 -3.11
C CYS A 10 2.84 -22.93 -3.45
N ARG A 11 4.08 -22.42 -3.32
CA ARG A 11 4.42 -21.05 -3.71
C ARG A 11 4.16 -20.77 -5.19
N ARG A 12 4.51 -21.72 -6.08
CA ARG A 12 4.25 -21.60 -7.52
C ARG A 12 2.75 -21.62 -7.83
N LEU A 13 1.98 -22.48 -7.17
CA LEU A 13 0.52 -22.54 -7.34
C LEU A 13 -0.15 -21.24 -6.89
N ILE A 14 0.27 -20.68 -5.74
CA ILE A 14 -0.21 -19.38 -5.26
C ILE A 14 0.14 -18.28 -6.27
N ALA A 15 1.38 -18.25 -6.78
CA ALA A 15 1.79 -17.27 -7.77
C ALA A 15 0.97 -17.38 -9.08
N LEU A 16 0.72 -18.60 -9.56
CA LEU A 16 -0.12 -18.84 -10.74
C LEU A 16 -1.58 -18.41 -10.52
N PHE A 17 -2.13 -18.69 -9.34
CA PHE A 17 -3.47 -18.26 -8.96
C PHE A 17 -3.59 -16.73 -8.93
N LEU A 18 -2.62 -16.05 -8.31
CA LEU A 18 -2.57 -14.58 -8.29
C LEU A 18 -2.43 -14.02 -9.71
N LEU A 19 -1.56 -14.60 -10.53
CA LEU A 19 -1.38 -14.18 -11.92
C LEU A 19 -2.67 -14.36 -12.72
N PHE A 20 -3.37 -15.48 -12.56
CA PHE A 20 -4.68 -15.71 -13.18
C PHE A 20 -5.73 -14.70 -12.71
N GLY A 21 -5.77 -14.38 -11.41
CA GLY A 21 -6.64 -13.34 -10.86
C GLY A 21 -6.36 -11.95 -11.46
N ILE A 22 -5.11 -11.61 -11.71
CA ILE A 22 -4.77 -10.36 -12.39
C ILE A 22 -5.29 -10.39 -13.84
N LEU A 23 -5.08 -11.49 -14.55
CA LEU A 23 -5.54 -11.67 -15.94
C LEU A 23 -7.07 -11.59 -16.07
N THR A 24 -7.85 -12.01 -15.06
CA THR A 24 -9.31 -11.88 -15.11
C THR A 24 -9.79 -10.44 -15.26
N ASN A 25 -9.04 -9.45 -14.79
CA ASN A 25 -9.38 -8.04 -15.01
C ASN A 25 -9.33 -7.63 -16.49
N CYS A 26 -8.46 -8.27 -17.29
CA CYS A 26 -8.36 -8.03 -18.72
C CYS A 26 -9.47 -8.71 -19.53
N LEU A 27 -10.16 -9.70 -18.96
CA LEU A 27 -11.18 -10.50 -19.66
C LEU A 27 -12.54 -9.81 -19.73
N ASN A 28 -12.79 -8.76 -18.94
CA ASN A 28 -14.11 -8.11 -18.89
C ASN A 28 -14.62 -7.65 -20.26
N TYR A 29 -13.74 -7.07 -21.09
CA TYR A 29 -14.08 -6.66 -22.45
C TYR A 29 -14.40 -7.86 -23.35
N TRP A 30 -13.59 -8.92 -23.26
CA TRP A 30 -13.79 -10.14 -24.04
C TRP A 30 -15.09 -10.86 -23.68
N VAL A 31 -15.43 -10.92 -22.39
CA VAL A 31 -16.68 -11.49 -21.89
C VAL A 31 -17.87 -10.70 -22.41
N LEU A 32 -17.81 -9.36 -22.35
CA LEU A 32 -18.89 -8.50 -22.86
C LEU A 32 -19.09 -8.68 -24.37
N SER A 33 -18.01 -8.68 -25.15
CA SER A 33 -18.07 -8.87 -26.60
C SER A 33 -18.59 -10.25 -26.98
N SER A 34 -18.12 -11.30 -26.30
CA SER A 34 -18.57 -12.67 -26.53
C SER A 34 -20.05 -12.86 -26.18
N SER A 35 -20.50 -12.31 -25.05
CA SER A 35 -21.92 -12.33 -24.66
C SER A 35 -22.79 -11.60 -25.68
N TYR A 36 -22.30 -10.49 -26.24
CA TYR A 36 -22.99 -9.79 -27.32
C TYR A 36 -23.10 -10.64 -28.58
N ALA A 37 -22.01 -11.29 -29.00
CA ALA A 37 -21.99 -12.13 -30.19
C ALA A 37 -22.96 -13.31 -30.09
N PHE A 38 -22.97 -14.03 -28.95
CA PHE A 38 -23.86 -15.18 -28.75
C PHE A 38 -25.34 -14.81 -28.63
N ASN A 39 -25.65 -13.63 -28.07
CA ASN A 39 -27.02 -13.19 -27.82
C ASN A 39 -27.47 -12.02 -28.70
N LYS A 40 -26.80 -11.79 -29.84
CA LYS A 40 -27.01 -10.59 -30.68
C LYS A 40 -28.49 -10.37 -31.04
N ALA A 41 -29.20 -11.45 -31.39
CA ALA A 41 -30.63 -11.38 -31.76
C ALA A 41 -31.53 -10.93 -30.60
N TYR A 42 -31.28 -11.42 -29.40
CA TYR A 42 -32.01 -11.00 -28.20
C TYR A 42 -31.69 -9.55 -27.85
N ILE A 43 -30.41 -9.18 -27.89
CA ILE A 43 -29.96 -7.82 -27.57
C ILE A 43 -30.54 -6.80 -28.56
N SER A 44 -30.56 -7.12 -29.85
CA SER A 44 -31.08 -6.20 -30.88
C SER A 44 -32.59 -6.01 -30.81
N SER A 45 -33.35 -7.04 -30.43
CA SER A 45 -34.83 -7.00 -30.40
C SER A 45 -35.40 -6.51 -29.07
N VAL A 46 -34.76 -6.84 -27.94
CA VAL A 46 -35.30 -6.57 -26.61
C VAL A 46 -34.58 -5.43 -25.90
N LEU A 47 -33.25 -5.38 -25.98
CA LEU A 47 -32.42 -4.45 -25.18
C LEU A 47 -31.99 -3.18 -25.94
N CYS A 48 -32.08 -3.19 -27.27
CA CYS A 48 -31.72 -2.05 -28.10
C CYS A 48 -32.73 -0.90 -27.93
N SER A 49 -32.26 0.28 -27.52
CA SER A 49 -33.10 1.49 -27.43
C SER A 49 -33.44 2.09 -28.80
N ASN A 50 -32.63 1.80 -29.82
CA ASN A 50 -32.81 2.30 -31.20
C ASN A 50 -33.52 1.28 -32.11
N LYS A 51 -34.25 0.31 -31.55
CA LYS A 51 -34.94 -0.73 -32.35
C LYS A 51 -35.98 -0.15 -33.32
N ASP A 52 -36.57 0.99 -32.97
CA ASP A 52 -37.59 1.68 -33.77
C ASP A 52 -36.98 2.53 -34.90
N LYS A 53 -35.65 2.54 -35.03
CA LYS A 53 -34.87 3.30 -36.04
C LYS A 53 -33.99 2.35 -36.86
N PRO A 54 -34.58 1.52 -37.73
CA PRO A 54 -33.84 0.51 -38.50
C PRO A 54 -32.79 1.13 -39.45
N GLU A 55 -32.97 2.38 -39.88
CA GLU A 55 -32.05 3.13 -40.72
C GLU A 55 -30.67 3.36 -40.08
N LEU A 56 -30.57 3.26 -38.74
CA LEU A 56 -29.31 3.43 -38.02
C LEU A 56 -28.45 2.17 -37.99
N HIS A 57 -28.97 1.02 -38.43
CA HIS A 57 -28.27 -0.27 -38.38
C HIS A 57 -27.57 -0.53 -37.03
N CYS A 58 -28.25 -0.17 -35.94
CA CYS A 58 -27.68 -0.19 -34.58
C CYS A 58 -27.43 -1.62 -34.11
N GLU A 59 -28.34 -2.56 -34.40
CA GLU A 59 -28.18 -3.99 -34.09
C GLU A 59 -27.84 -4.31 -32.63
N GLY A 60 -28.22 -3.45 -31.68
CA GLY A 60 -27.88 -3.61 -30.26
C GLY A 60 -26.52 -3.06 -29.84
N LYS A 61 -25.76 -2.40 -30.74
CA LYS A 61 -24.47 -1.75 -30.42
C LYS A 61 -24.60 -0.70 -29.30
N CYS A 62 -25.71 0.03 -29.24
CA CYS A 62 -25.97 1.00 -28.17
C CYS A 62 -25.95 0.38 -26.76
N PHE A 63 -26.44 -0.85 -26.61
CA PHE A 63 -26.41 -1.56 -25.33
C PHE A 63 -24.97 -1.89 -24.91
N MET A 64 -24.14 -2.30 -25.87
CA MET A 64 -22.72 -2.58 -25.63
C MET A 64 -21.97 -1.33 -25.18
N ASP A 65 -22.23 -0.18 -25.83
CA ASP A 65 -21.63 1.10 -25.46
C ASP A 65 -22.00 1.52 -24.04
N ILE A 66 -23.25 1.32 -23.63
CA ILE A 66 -23.70 1.59 -22.26
C ILE A 66 -22.94 0.70 -21.27
N LYS A 67 -22.85 -0.61 -21.54
CA LYS A 67 -22.16 -1.56 -20.67
C LYS A 67 -20.66 -1.29 -20.57
N LEU A 68 -20.02 -0.86 -21.66
CA LEU A 68 -18.62 -0.48 -21.64
C LEU A 68 -18.39 0.76 -20.77
N LYS A 69 -19.24 1.78 -20.89
CA LYS A 69 -19.18 2.97 -20.02
C LYS A 69 -19.40 2.65 -18.55
N GLU A 70 -20.35 1.76 -18.23
CA GLU A 70 -20.55 1.28 -16.86
C GLU A 70 -19.28 0.61 -16.30
N LEU A 71 -18.61 -0.20 -17.11
CA LEU A 71 -17.37 -0.87 -16.72
C LEU A 71 -16.22 0.13 -16.49
N GLU A 72 -16.06 1.11 -17.38
CA GLU A 72 -15.07 2.18 -17.22
C GLU A 72 -15.33 3.04 -15.97
N GLN A 73 -16.60 3.37 -15.70
CA GLN A 73 -16.99 4.13 -14.52
C GLN A 73 -16.64 3.36 -13.23
N LYS A 74 -16.95 2.05 -13.18
CA LYS A 74 -16.60 1.20 -12.04
C LYS A 74 -15.09 1.14 -11.82
N ASN A 75 -14.31 0.93 -12.88
CA ASN A 75 -12.85 0.91 -12.78
C ASN A 75 -12.28 2.24 -12.24
N LYS A 76 -12.82 3.39 -12.68
CA LYS A 76 -12.42 4.71 -12.14
C LYS A 76 -12.75 4.83 -10.66
N GLN A 77 -13.98 4.45 -10.27
CA GLN A 77 -14.41 4.51 -8.88
C GLN A 77 -13.57 3.59 -7.98
N ASP A 78 -13.25 2.37 -8.43
CA ASP A 78 -12.39 1.44 -7.70
C ASP A 78 -10.97 1.99 -7.55
N GLN A 79 -10.44 2.62 -8.59
CA GLN A 79 -9.13 3.29 -8.54
C GLN A 79 -9.13 4.46 -7.54
N GLU A 80 -10.17 5.28 -7.51
CA GLU A 80 -10.32 6.38 -6.54
C GLU A 80 -10.49 5.87 -5.10
N ASN A 81 -11.24 4.79 -4.91
CA ASN A 81 -11.39 4.15 -3.60
C ASN A 81 -10.06 3.59 -3.09
N LEU A 82 -9.28 2.94 -3.97
CA LEU A 82 -7.95 2.46 -3.62
C LEU A 82 -7.01 3.61 -3.23
N LYS A 83 -7.01 4.71 -3.98
CA LYS A 83 -6.24 5.92 -3.63
C LYS A 83 -6.62 6.46 -2.24
N ARG A 84 -7.92 6.60 -1.97
CA ARG A 84 -8.40 7.05 -0.65
C ARG A 84 -7.97 6.12 0.48
N MET A 85 -8.05 4.80 0.30
CA MET A 85 -7.59 3.84 1.31
C MET A 85 -6.10 4.01 1.60
N ILE A 86 -5.26 4.19 0.57
CA ILE A 86 -3.81 4.40 0.74
C ILE A 86 -3.53 5.71 1.49
N GLU A 87 -4.21 6.80 1.13
CA GLU A 87 -4.06 8.11 1.77
C GLU A 87 -4.52 8.11 3.24
N THR A 88 -5.57 7.37 3.58
CA THR A 88 -6.03 7.24 4.99
C THR A 88 -5.10 6.43 5.89
N VAL A 89 -4.19 5.64 5.32
CA VAL A 89 -3.26 4.77 6.07
C VAL A 89 -1.85 5.38 6.17
N ALA A 90 -1.48 6.29 5.28
CA ALA A 90 -0.17 6.94 5.30
C ALA A 90 -0.21 8.24 6.12
N PRO A 91 0.47 8.34 7.28
CA PRO A 91 0.64 9.64 7.93
C PRO A 91 1.57 10.46 7.02
N VAL A 92 1.04 11.56 6.48
CA VAL A 92 1.76 12.46 5.56
C VAL A 92 3.02 13.06 6.19
N THR A 93 3.15 13.04 7.52
CA THR A 93 4.40 13.38 8.22
C THR A 93 4.48 12.65 9.57
N VAL A 94 5.20 11.52 9.64
CA VAL A 94 5.64 10.98 10.94
C VAL A 94 6.84 11.80 11.38
N SER A 95 6.65 12.71 12.33
CA SER A 95 7.78 13.30 13.06
C SER A 95 8.44 12.22 13.90
N LEU A 96 9.59 11.71 13.43
CA LEU A 96 10.44 10.75 14.15
C LEU A 96 11.22 11.39 15.33
N LEU A 97 10.90 12.64 15.68
CA LEU A 97 11.54 13.34 16.77
C LEU A 97 10.96 12.83 18.10
N ILE A 98 11.66 11.89 18.71
CA ILE A 98 11.44 11.47 20.09
C ILE A 98 11.69 12.70 20.96
N PRO A 99 10.73 13.15 21.81
CA PRO A 99 10.99 14.25 22.71
C PRO A 99 12.05 13.84 23.74
N VAL A 100 13.26 14.37 23.60
CA VAL A 100 14.31 14.23 24.59
C VAL A 100 14.00 15.21 25.72
N TYR A 101 13.60 14.69 26.87
CA TYR A 101 13.48 15.49 28.07
C TYR A 101 14.86 15.64 28.70
N GLU A 102 15.43 16.85 28.66
CA GLU A 102 16.65 17.14 29.40
C GLU A 102 16.32 17.21 30.89
N ILE A 103 16.69 16.16 31.62
CA ILE A 103 16.66 16.17 33.08
C ILE A 103 17.78 17.10 33.55
N SER A 104 17.41 18.29 33.99
CA SER A 104 18.35 19.21 34.61
C SER A 104 18.69 18.70 36.02
N LEU A 105 19.77 17.92 36.13
CA LEU A 105 20.33 17.57 37.44
C LEU A 105 20.99 18.82 38.01
N THR A 106 20.42 19.40 39.06
CA THR A 106 21.13 20.37 39.88
C THR A 106 22.22 19.60 40.65
N PRO A 107 23.52 19.88 40.44
CA PRO A 107 24.54 19.24 41.24
C PRO A 107 24.40 19.78 42.67
N VAL A 108 23.80 18.99 43.56
CA VAL A 108 23.91 19.24 44.99
C VAL A 108 25.36 18.98 45.35
N ALA A 109 26.14 20.04 45.49
CA ALA A 109 27.50 19.94 45.97
C ALA A 109 27.46 19.27 47.34
N ALA A 110 28.01 18.05 47.42
CA ALA A 110 27.98 17.31 48.67
C ALA A 110 28.69 18.12 49.76
N HIS A 111 28.07 18.23 50.94
CA HIS A 111 28.46 19.17 52.00
C HIS A 111 29.93 19.01 52.46
N TYR A 112 30.54 17.85 52.22
CA TYR A 112 31.96 17.60 52.50
C TYR A 112 32.92 18.33 51.54
N LEU A 113 32.49 18.69 50.32
CA LEU A 113 33.30 19.44 49.35
C LEU A 113 33.35 20.95 49.66
N GLN A 114 32.45 21.44 50.53
CA GLN A 114 32.45 22.85 50.95
C GLN A 114 33.36 23.12 52.16
N GLN A 115 34.01 22.09 52.69
CA GLN A 115 34.95 22.26 53.80
C GLN A 115 36.30 22.76 53.27
N LYS A 116 36.74 23.90 53.81
CA LYS A 116 38.08 24.43 53.52
C LYS A 116 39.10 23.37 53.98
N PRO A 117 40.08 22.97 53.14
CA PRO A 117 41.01 21.91 53.49
C PRO A 117 41.71 22.26 54.80
N ILE A 118 41.59 21.38 55.80
CA ILE A 118 42.06 21.63 57.17
C ILE A 118 43.60 21.67 57.22
N LYS A 119 44.30 21.18 56.20
CA LYS A 119 45.77 21.21 56.07
C LYS A 119 46.20 21.34 54.60
N THR A 120 47.39 21.91 54.36
CA THR A 120 48.07 21.90 53.06
C THR A 120 48.24 20.47 52.57
N ALA A 121 47.84 20.20 51.32
CA ALA A 121 48.12 18.92 50.68
C ALA A 121 49.64 18.74 50.61
N ILE A 122 50.17 17.82 51.41
CA ILE A 122 51.56 17.40 51.27
C ILE A 122 51.62 16.65 49.95
N GLY A 123 52.33 17.22 48.98
CA GLY A 123 52.51 16.64 47.66
C GLY A 123 53.33 15.36 47.75
N ILE A 124 52.69 14.23 48.02
CA ILE A 124 53.29 12.89 47.92
C ILE A 124 53.04 12.35 46.51
N PHE A 125 53.25 13.18 45.49
CA PHE A 125 53.22 12.72 44.11
C PHE A 125 54.54 13.04 43.45
N HIS A 126 55.40 12.03 43.38
CA HIS A 126 56.60 12.05 42.55
C HIS A 126 56.32 11.15 41.35
N PRO A 127 56.15 11.70 40.14
CA PRO A 127 55.99 10.87 38.96
C PRO A 127 57.28 10.06 38.71
N PRO A 128 57.17 8.82 38.19
CA PRO A 128 58.33 7.98 37.94
C PRO A 128 59.22 8.63 36.88
N LYS A 129 60.54 8.65 37.15
CA LYS A 129 61.52 9.04 36.14
C LYS A 129 61.50 7.99 35.04
N GLN A 130 61.12 8.40 33.84
CA GLN A 130 61.19 7.55 32.65
C GLN A 130 62.67 7.21 32.40
N ALA A 131 62.95 5.92 32.27
CA ALA A 131 64.25 5.39 31.86
C ALA A 131 64.45 5.58 30.35
#